data_AF-A0A098AXE6-F1
#
_entry.id   AF-A0A098AXE6-F1
#
_cell.length_a   1.000
_cell.length_b   1.000
_cell.length_c   1.000
_cell.angle_alpha   90.00
_cell.angle_beta   90.00
_cell.angle_gamma   90.00
#
_symmetry.space_group_name_H-M   'P 1'
#
loop_
_entity.id
_entity.type
_entity.pdbx_description
1 polymer ?
#
loop_
_entity_poly.entity_id
_entity_poly.type
_entity_poly.pdbx_seq_one_letter_code
_entity_poly.pdbx_strand_id
1 'polypeptide(L)' 'MDINQHKLQYNQILERYKKAELWLDSPMRTEPEVQKWMPEFEKIVDQLNLLLFAIGEHTTDEAVNGFNMTGGSDK' A
#
# COMPACT_ATOMS: atom_id res chain seq x y z
N MET A 1 -18.19 -2.41 -1.81
CA MET A 1 -17.31 -1.27 -2.12
C MET A 1 -16.98 -1.37 -3.60
N ASP A 2 -17.02 -0.26 -4.34
CA ASP A 2 -16.71 -0.31 -5.78
C ASP A 2 -15.19 -0.42 -6.04
N ILE A 3 -14.81 -0.77 -7.27
CA ILE A 3 -13.39 -0.96 -7.64
C ILE A 3 -12.60 0.35 -7.48
N ASN A 4 -13.17 1.51 -7.80
CA ASN A 4 -12.49 2.80 -7.65
C ASN A 4 -12.26 3.16 -6.18
N GLN A 5 -13.19 2.79 -5.29
CA GLN A 5 -13.01 2.91 -3.85
C GLN A 5 -11.87 2.00 -3.35
N HIS A 6 -11.77 0.76 -3.82
CA HIS A 6 -10.63 -0.10 -3.50
C HIS A 6 -9.32 0.46 -4.02
N LYS A 7 -9.28 1.00 -5.25
CA LYS A 7 -8.09 1.68 -5.82
C LYS A 7 -7.67 2.91 -5.01
N LEU A 8 -8.64 3.72 -4.58
CA LEU A 8 -8.36 4.88 -3.72
C LEU A 8 -7.78 4.45 -2.37
N GLN A 9 -8.38 3.44 -1.74
CA GLN A 9 -7.87 2.89 -0.49
C GLN A 9 -6.48 2.27 -0.67
N TYR A 10 -6.25 1.57 -1.78
CA TYR A 10 -4.94 1.01 -2.10
C TYR A 10 -3.87 2.10 -2.13
N ASN A 11 -4.11 3.20 -2.85
CA ASN A 11 -3.19 4.32 -2.91
C ASN A 11 -2.89 4.92 -1.51
N GLN A 12 -3.89 5.02 -0.64
CA GLN A 12 -3.71 5.51 0.73
C GLN A 12 -2.85 4.55 1.58
N ILE A 13 -3.07 3.24 1.46
CA ILE A 13 -2.27 2.23 2.17
C ILE A 13 -0.86 2.14 1.58
N LEU A 14 -0.70 2.31 0.27
CA LEU A 14 0.61 2.30 -0.40
C LEU A 14 1.51 3.44 0.09
N GLU A 15 0.95 4.62 0.32
CA GLU A 15 1.70 5.73 0.94
C GLU A 15 2.13 5.43 2.38
N ARG A 16 1.34 4.64 3.13
CA ARG A 16 1.73 4.17 4.47
C ARG A 16 2.83 3.11 4.38
N TYR A 17 2.74 2.20 3.42
CA TYR A 17 3.76 1.20 3.13
C TYR A 17 5.11 1.87 2.85
N LYS A 18 5.17 2.81 1.90
CA LYS A 18 6.41 3.52 1.54
C LYS A 18 7.05 4.23 2.75
N LYS A 19 6.23 4.86 3.60
CA LYS A 19 6.73 5.51 4.82
C LYS A 19 7.25 4.49 5.84
N ALA A 20 6.59 3.35 5.98
CA ALA A 20 7.00 2.30 6.91
C ALA A 20 8.28 1.61 6.43
N GLU A 21 8.39 1.31 5.14
CA GLU A 21 9.58 0.77 4.49
C GLU A 21 10.79 1.71 4.70
N LEU A 22 10.64 3.00 4.38
CA LEU A 22 11.68 4.01 4.64
C LEU A 22 12.09 4.10 6.12
N TRP A 23 11.14 3.89 7.04
CA TRP A 23 11.43 3.91 8.47
C TRP A 23 12.21 2.67 8.91
N LEU A 24 11.84 1.49 8.40
CA LEU A 24 12.46 0.19 8.70
C LEU A 24 13.86 0.08 8.10
N ASP A 25 14.06 0.59 6.88
CA ASP A 25 15.35 0.57 6.18
C ASP A 25 16.35 1.61 6.69
N SER A 26 15.94 2.47 7.63
CA SER A 26 16.83 3.49 8.17
C SER A 26 17.98 2.86 8.97
N PRO A 27 19.25 3.17 8.64
CA PRO A 27 20.42 2.62 9.35
C PRO A 27 20.53 3.10 10.80
N MET A 28 19.68 4.05 11.21
CA MET A 28 19.59 4.55 12.58
C MET A 28 18.73 3.66 13.50
N ARG A 29 18.08 2.62 12.95
CA ARG A 29 17.20 1.73 13.72
C ARG A 29 17.96 0.54 14.27
N THR A 30 17.62 0.21 15.51
CA THR A 30 18.12 -1.02 16.13
C THR A 30 17.23 -2.20 15.73
N GLU A 31 17.82 -3.40 15.66
CA GLU A 31 17.08 -4.62 15.36
C GLU A 31 15.88 -4.84 16.31
N PRO A 32 15.97 -4.64 17.64
CA PRO A 32 14.81 -4.78 18.52
C PRO A 32 13.67 -3.81 18.21
N GLU A 33 13.99 -2.57 17.80
CA GLU A 33 12.98 -1.59 17.40
C GLU A 33 12.31 -2.00 16.08
N VAL A 34 13.07 -2.50 15.12
CA VAL A 34 12.54 -3.02 13.84
C VAL A 34 11.60 -4.20 14.12
N GLN A 35 12.03 -5.17 14.93
CA GLN A 35 11.23 -6.35 15.29
C GLN A 35 9.93 -5.98 16.00
N LYS A 36 9.94 -4.92 16.82
CA LYS A 36 8.74 -4.41 17.49
C LYS A 36 7.67 -3.93 16.50
N TRP A 37 8.08 -3.31 15.38
CA TRP A 37 7.17 -2.72 14.41
C TRP A 37 6.88 -3.62 13.20
N MET A 38 7.62 -4.71 13.04
CA MET A 38 7.42 -5.67 11.95
C MET A 38 5.96 -6.17 11.84
N PRO A 39 5.24 -6.51 12.94
CA PRO A 39 3.85 -6.94 12.84
C PRO A 39 2.90 -5.87 12.29
N GLU A 40 3.19 -4.58 12.51
CA GLU A 40 2.39 -3.50 11.93
C GLU A 40 2.69 -3.30 10.45
N PHE A 41 3.94 -3.56 10.03
CA PHE A 41 4.32 -3.56 8.62
C PHE A 41 3.67 -4.71 7.86
N GLU A 42 3.67 -5.93 8.42
CA GLU A 42 2.97 -7.09 7.85
C GLU A 42 1.48 -6.81 7.61
N LYS A 43 0.80 -6.17 8.56
CA LYS A 43 -0.61 -5.76 8.40
C LYS A 43 -0.82 -4.81 7.22
N ILE A 44 0.13 -3.92 6.93
CA ILE A 44 0.05 -3.02 5.77
C ILE A 44 0.17 -3.82 4.48
N VAL A 45 1.10 -4.77 4.41
CA VAL A 45 1.27 -5.66 3.26
C VAL A 45 0.02 -6.51 3.03
N ASP A 46 -0.57 -7.07 4.08
CA ASP A 46 -1.82 -7.83 3.99
C ASP A 46 -2.96 -6.97 3.46
N GLN A 47 -3.08 -5.71 3.92
CA GLN A 47 -4.09 -4.77 3.40
C GLN A 47 -3.90 -4.49 1.91
N LEU A 48 -2.67 -4.29 1.45
CA LEU A 48 -2.37 -4.10 0.03
C LEU A 48 -2.77 -5.34 -0.79
N ASN A 49 -2.38 -6.53 -0.34
CA ASN A 49 -2.71 -7.79 -1.02
C ASN A 49 -4.21 -8.03 -1.11
N LEU A 50 -4.95 -7.80 -0.02
CA LEU A 50 -6.41 -7.93 -0.01
C LEU A 50 -7.07 -6.96 -0.98
N LEU A 51 -6.57 -5.72 -1.06
CA LEU A 51 -7.09 -4.72 -1.99
C LEU A 51 -6.76 -5.05 -3.45
N LEU A 52 -5.55 -5.51 -3.76
CA LEU A 52 -5.21 -5.98 -5.12
C LEU A 52 -6.10 -7.15 -5.54
N PHE A 53 -6.33 -8.11 -4.64
CA PHE A 53 -7.25 -9.21 -4.88
C PHE A 53 -8.69 -8.72 -5.16
N ALA A 54 -9.17 -7.73 -4.40
CA ALA A 54 -10.49 -7.14 -4.59
C ALA A 54 -10.60 -6.27 -5.86
N ILE A 55 -9.49 -5.70 -6.35
CA ILE A 55 -9.43 -4.93 -7.59
C ILE A 55 -9.43 -5.85 -8.81
N GLY A 56 -8.77 -7.00 -8.73
CA GLY A 56 -8.66 -7.95 -9.84
C GLY A 56 -7.47 -7.62 -10.75
N GLU A 57 -7.70 -7.51 -12.06
CA GLU A 57 -6.64 -7.21 -13.03
C GLU A 57 -6.01 -5.84 -12.76
N HIS A 58 -4.68 -5.84 -12.69
CA HIS A 58 -3.86 -4.65 -12.50
C HIS A 58 -2.49 -4.87 -13.14
N THR A 59 -1.81 -3.78 -13.47
CA THR A 59 -0.43 -3.81 -13.96
C THR A 59 0.57 -3.82 -12.80
N THR A 60 1.79 -4.26 -13.05
CA THR A 60 2.90 -4.14 -12.09
C THR A 60 3.14 -2.68 -11.70
N ASP A 61 2.98 -1.75 -12.65
CA ASP A 61 3.12 -0.32 -12.38
C ASP A 61 2.07 0.16 -11.37
N GLU A 62 0.80 -0.21 -11.54
CA GLU A 62 -0.25 0.14 -10.59
C GLU A 62 -0.02 -0.48 -9.20
N ALA A 63 0.50 -1.70 -9.13
CA ALA A 63 0.83 -2.33 -7.86
C ALA A 63 1.95 -1.58 -7.11
N VAL A 64 2.98 -1.12 -7.82
CA VAL A 64 4.16 -0.47 -7.22
C VAL A 64 3.95 1.03 -6.98
N ASN A 65 3.34 1.71 -7.94
CA ASN A 65 3.24 3.17 -7.97
C ASN A 65 1.84 3.68 -7.58
N GLY A 66 0.84 2.81 -7.54
CA GLY A 66 -0.55 3.15 -7.26
C GLY A 66 -1.37 3.36 -8.54
N PHE A 67 -2.69 3.41 -8.38
CA PHE A 67 -3.63 3.56 -9.48
C PHE A 67 -3.79 5.02 -9.88
N ASN A 68 -3.78 5.29 -11.18
CA ASN A 68 -4.13 6.61 -11.69
C ASN A 68 -5.66 6.82 -11.59
N MET A 69 -6.08 7.79 -10.80
CA MET A 69 -7.50 8.10 -10.56
C MET A 69 -8.04 9.21 -11.48
N THR A 70 -7.26 9.71 -12.44
CA THR A 70 -7.71 10.70 -13.43
C THR A 70 -8.57 10.05 -14.52
N GLY A 71 -9.81 9.69 -14.16
CA GLY A 71 -10.75 9.07 -15.09
C GLY A 71 -12.18 8.99 -14.55
N GLY A 72 -12.57 9.92 -13.68
CA GLY A 72 -13.84 9.86 -12.95
C GLY A 72 -14.55 11.20 -12.86
N SER A 73 -14.78 11.88 -13.98
CA SER A 73 -15.83 12.90 -14.14
C SER A 73 -16.08 13.14 -15.63
N ASP A 74 -16.57 12.11 -16.33
CA ASP A 74 -17.39 12.33 -17.52
C ASP A 74 -18.84 12.06 -17.09
N LYS A 75 -19.54 13.15 -16.80
CA LYS A 75 -21.01 13.24 -16.77
C LYS A 75 -21.42 14.36 -17.70
#